data_AF-A0A1V8SQY1-F1
#
_entry.id   AF-A0A1V8SQY1-F1
#
_cell.length_a   1.000
_cell.length_b   1.000
_cell.length_c   1.000
_cell.angle_alpha   90.00
_cell.angle_beta   90.00
_cell.angle_gamma   90.00
#
_symmetry.space_group_name_H-M   'P 1'
#
loop_
_entity.id
_entity.type
_entity.pdbx_description
1 polymer ?
#
loop_
_entity_poly.entity_id
_entity_poly.type
_entity_poly.pdbx_seq_one_letter_code
_entity_poly.pdbx_strand_id
1 'polypeptide(L)'
;MEDTSRLTFFQKHFTKPTASDPEKRYDPQGRKFSILSHGVLITVTAMLFLMLAIAGAAVGAALRHEHSNDGPKGTPFGPQDPDDTNLPDGAHHAPVRVALFDNFPDPTILHVNDTWYAYATTSSAGVLNRNDSYPRTDFGASNVQIATSTNFVNWTLLDVAHDPLPKVGMWALQGNAAPPGQTLTPPISAVEEAASLEPPKPRAFTWAPSVIQRPSDGKYILYYSSVRNRLEASNLEYAFPLPSEVYNATSVPGHHPAPHCIGAAVSSSPLGPFTPENATLACPLDQGGAIDPAAYFEEATKEHYLLYKVDGNNMGHGGSCGNTNAPIVSTPILLQRLGPEGMKATLDLPVELLANDASDGPLVEAPLLIRSDEGVYFLFFSSGCTRAKTYDLKYATATNITGPYERADRALLKTGDYGLEAPGSVGITKIGAGGDGKGGQWRMAFQARVWMEEGGVRGMFSGGLELQGREAVLVRVKD
;
A
#
# COMPACT_ATOMS: atom_id res chain seq x y z
N MET A 1 31.63 -77.38 10.04
CA MET A 1 32.31 -76.77 8.87
C MET A 1 31.33 -75.80 8.27
N GLU A 2 31.45 -74.52 8.63
CA GLU A 2 30.58 -73.44 8.14
C GLU A 2 31.21 -72.86 6.87
N ASP A 3 30.44 -72.83 5.80
CA ASP A 3 30.78 -72.33 4.47
C ASP A 3 30.91 -70.79 4.49
N THR A 4 32.15 -70.29 4.52
CA THR A 4 32.49 -68.86 4.56
C THR A 4 32.89 -68.31 3.18
N SER A 5 32.19 -68.68 2.10
CA SER A 5 32.57 -68.33 0.73
C SER A 5 31.74 -67.20 0.06
N ARG A 6 30.94 -66.42 0.80
CA ARG A 6 30.13 -65.34 0.19
C ARG A 6 30.74 -63.96 0.37
N LEU A 7 31.15 -63.36 -0.75
CA LEU A 7 31.56 -61.95 -0.83
C LEU A 7 30.42 -61.03 -0.37
N THR A 8 30.76 -59.98 0.38
CA THR A 8 29.82 -58.89 0.68
C THR A 8 29.44 -58.13 -0.59
N PHE A 9 28.30 -57.42 -0.56
CA PHE A 9 27.85 -56.57 -1.67
C PHE A 9 28.96 -55.61 -2.15
N PHE A 10 29.66 -54.98 -1.21
CA PHE A 10 30.76 -54.08 -1.53
C PHE A 10 31.92 -54.81 -2.22
N GLN A 11 32.35 -55.97 -1.70
CA GLN A 11 33.45 -56.74 -2.31
C GLN A 11 33.06 -57.35 -3.67
N LYS A 12 31.78 -57.64 -3.88
CA LYS A 12 31.29 -58.17 -5.16
C LYS A 12 31.29 -57.12 -6.25
N HIS A 13 30.89 -55.89 -5.92
CA HIS A 13 30.61 -54.86 -6.92
C HIS A 13 31.69 -53.76 -7.01
N PHE A 14 32.41 -53.46 -5.93
CA PHE A 14 33.33 -52.31 -5.87
C PHE A 14 34.82 -52.70 -5.82
N THR A 15 35.15 -53.98 -5.77
CA THR A 15 36.54 -54.46 -5.67
C THR A 15 36.88 -55.49 -6.76
N LYS A 16 38.17 -55.58 -7.13
CA LYS A 16 38.73 -56.59 -8.05
C LYS A 16 39.77 -57.46 -7.34
N PRO A 17 39.93 -58.73 -7.74
CA PRO A 17 41.01 -59.59 -7.24
C PRO A 17 42.38 -58.98 -7.54
N THR A 18 43.32 -59.14 -6.60
CA THR A 18 44.71 -58.69 -6.78
C THR A 18 45.60 -59.71 -7.50
N ALA A 19 45.12 -60.95 -7.66
CA ALA A 19 45.77 -62.01 -8.42
C ALA A 19 44.74 -62.72 -9.31
N SER A 20 45.21 -63.38 -10.38
CA SER A 20 44.38 -64.22 -11.25
C SER A 20 43.79 -65.36 -10.42
N ASP A 21 42.46 -65.47 -10.37
CA ASP A 21 41.72 -66.55 -9.70
C ASP A 21 41.06 -67.42 -10.78
N PRO A 22 41.80 -68.35 -11.40
CA PRO A 22 41.29 -69.20 -12.48
C PRO A 22 40.20 -70.17 -11.99
N GLU A 23 40.14 -70.42 -10.68
CA GLU A 23 39.19 -71.37 -10.08
C GLU A 23 37.91 -70.69 -9.56
N LYS A 24 37.78 -69.37 -9.67
CA LYS A 24 36.63 -68.57 -9.23
C LYS A 24 36.24 -68.87 -7.78
N ARG A 25 37.22 -68.97 -6.88
CA ARG A 25 36.98 -69.29 -5.46
C ARG A 25 36.44 -68.10 -4.65
N TYR A 26 36.40 -66.89 -5.22
CA TYR A 26 35.80 -65.69 -4.62
C TYR A 26 36.36 -65.35 -3.22
N ASP A 27 37.69 -65.40 -3.06
CA ASP A 27 38.37 -65.06 -1.81
C ASP A 27 38.11 -63.59 -1.39
N PRO A 28 37.55 -63.33 -0.20
CA PRO A 28 37.29 -61.98 0.31
C PRO A 28 38.55 -61.18 0.65
N GLN A 29 39.66 -61.84 1.04
CA GLN A 29 40.86 -61.16 1.55
C GLN A 29 41.79 -60.65 0.42
N GLY A 30 41.72 -61.25 -0.76
CA GLY A 30 42.54 -60.92 -1.93
C GLY A 30 41.95 -59.87 -2.88
N ARG A 31 41.05 -58.98 -2.43
CA ARG A 31 40.38 -58.00 -3.30
C ARG A 31 40.61 -56.57 -2.87
N LYS A 32 40.93 -55.68 -3.82
CA LYS A 32 41.11 -54.24 -3.58
C LYS A 32 40.08 -53.42 -4.35
N PHE A 33 39.69 -52.29 -3.76
CA PHE A 33 38.83 -51.32 -4.43
C PHE A 33 39.38 -50.96 -5.82
N SER A 34 38.51 -50.89 -6.80
CA SER A 34 38.88 -50.57 -8.17
C SER A 34 37.88 -49.61 -8.77
N ILE A 35 38.39 -48.50 -9.30
CA ILE A 35 37.59 -47.53 -10.08
C ILE A 35 37.06 -48.13 -11.39
N LEU A 36 37.63 -49.27 -11.83
CA LEU A 36 37.19 -50.04 -13.00
C LEU A 36 36.21 -51.18 -12.61
N SER A 37 35.69 -51.18 -11.38
CA SER A 37 34.71 -52.16 -10.92
C SER A 37 33.30 -51.83 -11.45
N HIS A 38 32.45 -52.85 -11.57
CA HIS A 38 31.10 -52.68 -12.09
C HIS A 38 30.26 -51.73 -11.22
N GLY A 39 30.43 -51.79 -9.90
CA GLY A 39 29.76 -50.90 -8.94
C GLY A 39 30.14 -49.44 -9.17
N VAL A 40 31.43 -49.12 -9.26
CA VAL A 40 31.87 -47.73 -9.53
C VAL A 40 31.38 -47.25 -10.88
N LEU A 41 31.46 -48.09 -11.93
CA LEU A 41 31.01 -47.72 -13.26
C LEU A 41 29.51 -47.43 -13.28
N ILE A 42 28.68 -48.28 -12.65
CA ILE A 42 27.24 -48.08 -12.55
C ILE A 42 26.92 -46.79 -11.76
N THR A 43 27.62 -46.52 -10.65
CA THR A 43 27.40 -45.30 -9.86
C THR A 43 27.76 -44.05 -10.66
N VAL A 44 28.89 -44.05 -11.38
CA VAL A 44 29.31 -42.93 -12.23
C VAL A 44 28.31 -42.71 -13.37
N THR A 45 27.86 -43.78 -14.03
CA THR A 45 26.85 -43.71 -15.08
C THR A 45 25.51 -43.18 -14.53
N ALA A 46 25.06 -43.62 -13.36
CA ALA A 46 23.84 -43.12 -12.72
C ALA A 46 23.95 -41.64 -12.35
N MET A 47 25.09 -41.20 -11.82
CA MET A 47 25.36 -39.79 -11.56
C MET A 47 25.40 -38.96 -12.85
N LEU A 48 25.95 -39.52 -13.94
CA LEU A 48 25.96 -38.85 -15.25
C LEU A 48 24.55 -38.68 -15.80
N PHE A 49 23.69 -39.72 -15.70
CA PHE A 49 22.29 -39.63 -16.09
C PHE A 49 21.50 -38.64 -15.23
N LEU A 50 21.75 -38.59 -13.92
CA LEU A 50 21.14 -37.60 -13.03
C LEU A 50 21.57 -36.17 -13.40
N MET A 51 22.87 -35.96 -13.66
CA MET A 51 23.41 -34.67 -14.12
C MET A 51 22.82 -34.27 -15.47
N LEU A 52 22.68 -35.21 -16.42
CA LEU A 52 22.04 -34.97 -17.71
C LEU A 52 20.53 -34.72 -17.57
N ALA A 53 19.85 -35.33 -16.61
CA ALA A 53 18.45 -35.05 -16.31
C ALA A 53 18.26 -33.65 -15.70
N ILE A 54 19.15 -33.24 -14.79
CA ILE A 54 19.16 -31.89 -14.21
C ILE A 54 19.52 -30.85 -15.28
N ALA A 55 20.54 -31.10 -16.09
CA ALA A 55 20.91 -30.24 -17.21
C ALA A 55 19.79 -30.20 -18.27
N GLY A 56 19.14 -31.32 -18.56
CA GLY A 56 17.98 -31.39 -19.45
C GLY A 56 16.76 -30.67 -18.90
N ALA A 57 16.52 -30.68 -17.58
CA ALA A 57 15.49 -29.89 -16.92
C ALA A 57 15.83 -28.39 -16.92
N ALA A 58 17.10 -28.02 -16.73
CA ALA A 58 17.57 -26.64 -16.78
C ALA A 58 17.53 -26.08 -18.22
N VAL A 59 17.93 -26.88 -19.21
CA VAL A 59 17.83 -26.55 -20.64
C VAL A 59 16.38 -26.58 -21.09
N GLY A 60 15.54 -27.49 -20.58
CA GLY A 60 14.09 -27.47 -20.82
C GLY A 60 13.39 -26.26 -20.20
N ALA A 61 13.86 -25.80 -19.03
CA ALA A 61 13.42 -24.54 -18.42
C ALA A 61 13.93 -23.31 -19.20
N ALA A 62 15.18 -23.34 -19.69
CA ALA A 62 15.77 -22.27 -20.49
C ALA A 62 15.20 -22.19 -21.91
N LEU A 63 14.91 -23.32 -22.57
CA LEU A 63 14.27 -23.38 -23.89
C LEU A 63 12.75 -23.11 -23.81
N ARG A 64 12.08 -23.42 -22.68
CA ARG A 64 10.75 -22.84 -22.37
C ARG A 64 10.83 -21.34 -22.10
N HIS A 65 12.01 -20.82 -21.75
CA HIS A 65 12.28 -19.39 -21.60
C HIS A 65 12.60 -18.71 -22.95
N GLU A 66 13.26 -19.40 -23.89
CA GLU A 66 13.73 -18.82 -25.17
C GLU A 66 12.67 -18.74 -26.28
N HIS A 67 11.51 -19.38 -26.13
CA HIS A 67 10.34 -19.10 -26.99
C HIS A 67 9.39 -18.03 -26.40
N SER A 68 9.81 -17.34 -25.35
CA SER A 68 9.13 -16.18 -24.78
C SER A 68 9.95 -14.91 -25.04
N ASN A 69 10.23 -14.61 -26.32
CA ASN A 69 10.67 -13.28 -26.75
C ASN A 69 9.46 -12.35 -26.96
N ASP A 70 8.54 -12.39 -26.00
CA ASP A 70 7.69 -11.24 -25.70
C ASP A 70 8.35 -10.53 -24.51
N GLY A 71 8.29 -9.20 -24.50
CA GLY A 71 8.79 -8.35 -23.42
C GLY A 71 8.19 -8.68 -22.04
N PRO A 72 8.33 -7.80 -21.03
CA PRO A 72 7.85 -8.07 -19.68
C PRO A 72 6.41 -8.58 -19.76
N LYS A 73 6.20 -9.85 -19.38
CA LYS A 73 4.87 -10.45 -19.40
C LYS A 73 3.98 -9.57 -18.54
N GLY A 74 2.94 -9.06 -19.19
CA GLY A 74 2.11 -7.99 -18.68
C GLY A 74 1.67 -8.21 -17.24
N THR A 75 1.50 -7.09 -16.56
CA THR A 75 0.42 -6.92 -15.60
C THR A 75 -0.82 -7.70 -16.08
N PRO A 76 -1.64 -8.29 -15.19
CA PRO A 76 -2.93 -8.89 -15.57
C PRO A 76 -3.82 -7.93 -16.37
N PHE A 77 -3.49 -6.64 -16.33
CA PHE A 77 -4.00 -5.57 -17.13
C PHE A 77 -2.93 -5.16 -18.16
N GLY A 78 -2.82 -5.89 -19.27
CA GLY A 78 -2.25 -5.30 -20.49
C GLY A 78 -3.08 -4.06 -20.91
N PRO A 79 -2.63 -3.25 -21.89
CA PRO A 79 -3.46 -2.19 -22.42
C PRO A 79 -4.82 -2.82 -22.79
N GLN A 80 -5.90 -2.34 -22.17
CA GLN A 80 -7.24 -2.78 -22.54
C GLN A 80 -7.39 -2.45 -24.02
N ASP A 81 -7.54 -3.48 -24.83
CA ASP A 81 -7.88 -3.32 -26.24
C ASP A 81 -9.21 -2.56 -26.28
N PRO A 82 -9.28 -1.36 -26.87
CA PRO A 82 -10.54 -0.63 -27.01
C PRO A 82 -11.57 -1.39 -27.86
N ASP A 83 -11.17 -2.47 -28.55
CA ASP A 83 -12.02 -3.36 -29.35
C ASP A 83 -12.38 -4.70 -28.66
N ASP A 84 -12.21 -4.84 -27.34
CA ASP A 84 -12.67 -6.01 -26.55
C ASP A 84 -14.22 -6.13 -26.43
N THR A 85 -14.93 -5.66 -27.45
CA THR A 85 -16.39 -5.72 -27.58
C THR A 85 -16.87 -6.99 -28.31
N ASN A 86 -15.96 -7.82 -28.83
CA ASN A 86 -16.29 -8.91 -29.76
C ASN A 86 -15.76 -10.30 -29.39
N LEU A 87 -15.53 -10.61 -28.11
CA LEU A 87 -15.27 -12.00 -27.70
C LEU A 87 -16.59 -12.79 -27.58
N PRO A 88 -16.75 -13.91 -28.32
CA PRO A 88 -17.95 -14.73 -28.31
C PRO A 88 -17.89 -15.73 -27.16
N ASP A 89 -18.01 -15.22 -25.94
CA ASP A 89 -18.51 -15.91 -24.76
C ASP A 89 -18.52 -14.86 -23.65
N GLY A 90 -19.62 -14.75 -22.89
CA GLY A 90 -19.82 -13.74 -21.86
C GLY A 90 -18.90 -13.88 -20.64
N ALA A 91 -17.58 -13.88 -20.85
CA ALA A 91 -16.55 -13.82 -19.83
C ALA A 91 -16.65 -12.46 -19.13
N HIS A 92 -17.13 -12.52 -17.89
CA HIS A 92 -17.28 -11.44 -16.92
C HIS A 92 -16.22 -10.33 -17.05
N HIS A 93 -16.62 -9.19 -17.61
CA HIS A 93 -15.84 -7.95 -17.51
C HIS A 93 -15.70 -7.57 -16.03
N ALA A 94 -14.47 -7.33 -15.57
CA ALA A 94 -14.24 -6.88 -14.19
C ALA A 94 -15.01 -5.57 -13.90
N PRO A 95 -15.62 -5.40 -12.71
CA PRO A 95 -16.33 -4.18 -12.34
C PRO A 95 -15.39 -3.00 -12.06
N VAL A 96 -14.08 -3.25 -12.07
CA VAL A 96 -13.00 -2.30 -11.81
C VAL A 96 -11.97 -2.35 -12.94
N ARG A 97 -11.21 -1.27 -13.10
CA ARG A 97 -10.15 -1.13 -14.12
C ARG A 97 -8.94 -0.41 -13.53
N VAL A 98 -7.77 -0.59 -14.14
CA VAL A 98 -6.62 0.28 -13.85
C VAL A 98 -6.92 1.68 -14.37
N ALA A 99 -6.69 2.69 -13.55
CA ALA A 99 -6.82 4.11 -13.89
C ALA A 99 -5.46 4.78 -14.09
N LEU A 100 -4.48 4.47 -13.24
CA LEU A 100 -3.08 4.91 -13.35
C LEU A 100 -2.14 3.76 -12.96
N PHE A 101 -1.13 3.50 -13.77
CA PHE A 101 -0.08 2.52 -13.47
C PHE A 101 1.01 3.10 -12.57
N ASP A 102 1.19 4.42 -12.58
CA ASP A 102 2.12 5.16 -11.72
C ASP A 102 1.87 4.90 -10.23
N ASN A 103 2.89 5.15 -9.41
CA ASN A 103 2.73 5.10 -7.96
C ASN A 103 1.79 6.22 -7.49
N PHE A 104 0.51 5.88 -7.36
CA PHE A 104 -0.58 6.74 -6.93
C PHE A 104 -1.31 6.17 -5.70
N PRO A 105 -0.61 6.09 -4.55
CA PRO A 105 -1.20 5.53 -3.35
C PRO A 105 -2.17 6.44 -2.63
N ASP A 106 -3.11 5.80 -1.93
CA ASP A 106 -4.09 6.45 -1.07
C ASP A 106 -4.96 7.49 -1.79
N PRO A 107 -5.64 7.11 -2.89
CA PRO A 107 -6.41 8.05 -3.69
C PRO A 107 -7.65 8.54 -2.95
N THR A 108 -7.76 9.86 -2.78
CA THR A 108 -9.04 10.53 -2.52
C THR A 108 -9.53 11.17 -3.82
N ILE A 109 -10.84 11.12 -4.09
CA ILE A 109 -11.42 11.66 -5.33
C ILE A 109 -12.45 12.74 -5.03
N LEU A 110 -12.56 13.68 -5.95
CA LEU A 110 -13.50 14.80 -5.94
C LEU A 110 -14.01 15.03 -7.37
N HIS A 111 -15.28 15.40 -7.51
CA HIS A 111 -15.86 15.78 -8.81
C HIS A 111 -16.39 17.22 -8.76
N VAL A 112 -15.88 18.08 -9.64
CA VAL A 112 -16.24 19.50 -9.73
C VAL A 112 -16.35 19.89 -11.20
N ASN A 113 -17.47 20.50 -11.60
CA ASN A 113 -17.67 21.05 -12.95
C ASN A 113 -17.26 20.07 -14.08
N ASP A 114 -17.81 18.85 -14.05
CA ASP A 114 -17.53 17.76 -15.01
C ASP A 114 -16.07 17.31 -15.07
N THR A 115 -15.27 17.67 -14.07
CA THR A 115 -13.87 17.25 -13.94
C THR A 115 -13.68 16.50 -12.63
N TRP A 116 -13.04 15.34 -12.74
CA TRP A 116 -12.55 14.55 -11.65
C TRP A 116 -11.14 14.97 -11.26
N TYR A 117 -10.92 15.02 -9.96
CA TYR A 117 -9.63 15.25 -9.33
C TYR A 117 -9.37 14.08 -8.40
N ALA A 118 -8.19 13.47 -8.50
CA ALA A 118 -7.69 12.48 -7.55
C ALA A 118 -6.44 13.03 -6.88
N TYR A 119 -6.31 12.88 -5.57
CA TYR A 119 -5.14 13.30 -4.80
C TYR A 119 -4.55 12.09 -4.10
N ALA A 120 -3.22 12.02 -4.00
CA ALA A 120 -2.54 10.84 -3.47
C ALA A 120 -1.25 11.17 -2.71
N THR A 121 -0.84 10.21 -1.89
CA THR A 121 0.50 10.12 -1.30
C THR A 121 1.54 10.05 -2.43
N THR A 122 2.69 10.71 -2.29
CA THR A 122 3.74 10.74 -3.34
C THR A 122 5.00 9.94 -2.98
N SER A 123 5.15 9.59 -1.70
CA SER A 123 6.36 8.98 -1.19
C SER A 123 6.57 7.55 -1.73
N SER A 124 7.83 7.10 -1.67
CA SER A 124 8.19 5.71 -1.98
C SER A 124 7.78 4.71 -0.87
N ALA A 125 7.06 5.17 0.17
CA ALA A 125 6.55 4.29 1.19
C ALA A 125 5.66 3.22 0.55
N GLY A 126 5.90 1.95 0.88
CA GLY A 126 5.12 0.83 0.35
C GLY A 126 5.50 0.34 -1.05
N VAL A 127 6.52 0.89 -1.72
CA VAL A 127 7.08 0.32 -2.95
C VAL A 127 7.88 -0.96 -2.61
N LEU A 128 7.68 -2.03 -3.38
CA LEU A 128 8.31 -3.34 -3.18
C LEU A 128 9.36 -3.65 -4.26
N ASN A 129 10.40 -4.41 -3.91
CA ASN A 129 11.47 -4.83 -4.84
C ASN A 129 11.96 -3.68 -5.74
N ARG A 130 12.17 -2.52 -5.14
CA ARG A 130 12.43 -1.30 -5.89
C ARG A 130 13.72 -1.46 -6.69
N ASN A 131 13.67 -1.07 -7.95
CA ASN A 131 14.85 -1.01 -8.81
C ASN A 131 15.74 0.16 -8.37
N ASP A 132 16.99 -0.13 -8.00
CA ASP A 132 17.93 0.90 -7.56
C ASP A 132 18.39 1.82 -8.71
N SER A 133 18.14 1.42 -9.96
CA SER A 133 18.34 2.29 -11.13
C SER A 133 17.28 3.40 -11.24
N TYR A 134 16.13 3.28 -10.55
CA TYR A 134 15.10 4.32 -10.52
C TYR A 134 15.33 5.27 -9.33
N PRO A 135 15.65 6.55 -9.59
CA PRO A 135 15.99 7.52 -8.54
C PRO A 135 14.90 7.70 -7.46
N ARG A 136 15.33 7.85 -6.20
CA ARG A 136 14.41 8.22 -5.10
C ARG A 136 13.75 9.58 -5.32
N THR A 137 14.38 10.47 -6.09
CA THR A 137 13.90 11.83 -6.38
C THR A 137 12.63 11.85 -7.19
N ASP A 138 12.35 10.77 -7.91
CA ASP A 138 11.15 10.63 -8.74
C ASP A 138 9.93 10.36 -7.86
N PHE A 139 10.14 9.76 -6.68
CA PHE A 139 9.15 9.69 -5.62
C PHE A 139 9.20 10.95 -4.75
N GLY A 140 8.03 11.49 -4.46
CA GLY A 140 7.92 12.59 -3.52
C GLY A 140 8.42 13.92 -4.06
N ALA A 141 8.31 14.17 -5.36
CA ALA A 141 8.55 15.49 -5.94
C ALA A 141 7.56 16.54 -5.39
N SER A 142 6.31 16.14 -5.15
CA SER A 142 5.24 16.96 -4.57
C SER A 142 4.86 16.45 -3.18
N ASN A 143 4.42 17.32 -2.26
CA ASN A 143 3.85 16.85 -0.98
C ASN A 143 2.58 16.03 -1.24
N VAL A 144 1.74 16.49 -2.15
CA VAL A 144 0.58 15.77 -2.63
C VAL A 144 0.66 15.71 -4.15
N GLN A 145 0.36 14.57 -4.76
CA GLN A 145 0.22 14.50 -6.22
C GLN A 145 -1.25 14.57 -6.59
N ILE A 146 -1.52 15.00 -7.82
CA ILE A 146 -2.88 15.15 -8.32
C ILE A 146 -3.00 14.59 -9.73
N ALA A 147 -4.09 13.88 -10.00
CA ALA A 147 -4.48 13.42 -11.32
C ALA A 147 -5.87 13.94 -11.67
N THR A 148 -6.15 14.10 -12.96
CA THR A 148 -7.44 14.61 -13.45
C THR A 148 -8.06 13.73 -14.52
N SER A 149 -9.38 13.77 -14.64
CA SER A 149 -10.13 13.07 -15.68
C SER A 149 -11.44 13.79 -16.01
N THR A 150 -11.87 13.79 -17.25
CA THR A 150 -13.19 14.34 -17.66
C THR A 150 -14.26 13.25 -17.83
N ASN A 151 -13.87 11.98 -17.84
CA ASN A 151 -14.78 10.85 -18.05
C ASN A 151 -14.67 9.75 -16.98
N PHE A 152 -13.84 9.95 -15.96
CA PHE A 152 -13.54 8.98 -14.88
C PHE A 152 -12.80 7.70 -15.34
N VAL A 153 -12.57 7.54 -16.64
CA VAL A 153 -11.94 6.37 -17.25
C VAL A 153 -10.48 6.68 -17.56
N ASN A 154 -10.22 7.77 -18.30
CA ASN A 154 -8.89 8.18 -18.69
C ASN A 154 -8.38 9.24 -17.72
N TRP A 155 -7.28 8.93 -17.04
CA TRP A 155 -6.68 9.81 -16.04
C TRP A 155 -5.32 10.32 -16.49
N THR A 156 -5.06 11.59 -16.20
CA THR A 156 -3.79 12.25 -16.44
C THR A 156 -3.17 12.63 -15.11
N LEU A 157 -2.06 12.00 -14.75
CA LEU A 157 -1.22 12.44 -13.62
C LEU A 157 -0.54 13.76 -13.97
N LEU A 158 -0.70 14.77 -13.12
CA LEU A 158 -0.09 16.08 -13.31
C LEU A 158 1.32 16.14 -12.71
N ASP A 159 2.16 17.02 -13.25
CA ASP A 159 3.53 17.20 -12.79
C ASP A 159 3.65 17.96 -11.45
N VAL A 160 4.88 18.10 -10.95
CA VAL A 160 5.17 18.78 -9.67
C VAL A 160 4.78 20.26 -9.65
N ALA A 161 4.62 20.92 -10.81
CA ALA A 161 4.13 22.30 -10.85
C ALA A 161 2.67 22.40 -10.38
N HIS A 162 1.97 21.26 -10.36
CA HIS A 162 0.60 21.10 -9.87
C HIS A 162 0.53 20.48 -8.46
N ASP A 163 1.62 20.50 -7.68
CA ASP A 163 1.56 20.15 -6.24
C ASP A 163 0.47 21.00 -5.57
N PRO A 164 -0.67 20.41 -5.15
CA PRO A 164 -1.75 21.17 -4.55
C PRO A 164 -1.36 21.62 -3.14
N LEU A 165 -0.36 21.03 -2.49
CA LEU A 165 0.11 21.40 -1.16
C LEU A 165 1.61 21.73 -1.18
N PRO A 166 2.06 22.77 -1.89
CA PRO A 166 3.49 23.07 -2.02
C PRO A 166 4.11 23.52 -0.69
N LYS A 167 3.28 23.89 0.28
CA LYS A 167 3.66 24.22 1.67
C LYS A 167 2.81 23.41 2.62
N VAL A 168 3.45 22.82 3.62
CA VAL A 168 2.77 22.20 4.76
C VAL A 168 2.71 23.17 5.94
N GLY A 169 1.89 22.88 6.95
CA GLY A 169 1.77 23.72 8.14
C GLY A 169 3.09 23.82 8.91
N MET A 170 3.30 24.87 9.69
CA MET A 170 4.56 25.05 10.44
C MET A 170 4.86 23.92 11.42
N TRP A 171 3.80 23.24 11.91
CA TRP A 171 3.90 22.06 12.76
C TRP A 171 4.50 20.84 12.05
N ALA A 172 4.41 20.78 10.73
CA ALA A 172 4.88 19.67 9.91
C ALA A 172 6.34 19.89 9.46
N LEU A 173 7.06 18.78 9.29
CA LEU A 173 8.41 18.76 8.77
C LEU A 173 8.43 19.32 7.33
N GLN A 174 9.21 20.38 7.12
CA GLN A 174 9.35 21.04 5.82
C GLN A 174 10.53 20.43 5.05
N GLY A 175 10.27 19.85 3.89
CA GLY A 175 11.31 19.27 3.02
C GLY A 175 12.02 18.04 3.61
N ASN A 176 12.95 17.46 2.85
CA ASN A 176 13.73 16.30 3.29
C ASN A 176 14.42 16.56 4.64
N ALA A 177 14.11 15.75 5.66
CA ALA A 177 14.96 15.58 6.83
C ALA A 177 16.38 15.30 6.33
N ALA A 178 17.33 16.14 6.73
CA ALA A 178 18.73 15.79 6.57
C ALA A 178 18.99 14.42 7.23
N PRO A 179 19.89 13.59 6.67
CA PRO A 179 20.36 12.39 7.36
C PRO A 179 20.83 12.72 8.79
N PRO A 180 20.81 11.76 9.73
CA PRO A 180 21.22 12.00 11.11
C PRO A 180 22.62 12.64 11.19
N GLY A 181 22.72 13.80 11.84
CA GLY A 181 24.01 14.45 12.16
C GLY A 181 24.24 15.85 11.60
N GLN A 182 23.33 16.45 10.83
CA GLN A 182 23.44 17.85 10.40
C GLN A 182 22.45 18.77 11.12
N THR A 183 22.97 19.74 11.87
CA THR A 183 22.21 20.88 12.39
C THR A 183 21.91 21.85 11.24
N LEU A 184 20.63 22.17 11.01
CA LEU A 184 20.25 23.21 10.06
C LEU A 184 19.91 24.51 10.79
N THR A 185 20.63 25.57 10.44
CA THR A 185 20.16 26.95 10.53
C THR A 185 18.90 27.13 9.66
N PRO A 186 17.87 27.87 10.10
CA PRO A 186 16.65 28.06 9.34
C PRO A 186 16.98 28.78 8.02
N PRO A 187 16.55 28.29 6.84
CA PRO A 187 16.81 28.97 5.59
C PRO A 187 15.99 30.26 5.49
N ILE A 188 16.63 31.25 4.87
CA ILE A 188 16.01 32.46 4.31
C ILE A 188 14.89 31.98 3.37
N SER A 189 13.68 32.49 3.58
CA SER A 189 12.41 32.17 2.91
C SER A 189 12.37 30.94 1.96
N ALA A 190 11.60 29.91 2.32
CA ALA A 190 11.40 28.68 1.55
C ALA A 190 10.86 28.87 0.10
N VAL A 191 10.48 30.08 -0.29
CA VAL A 191 10.03 30.44 -1.64
C VAL A 191 11.21 30.65 -2.59
N GLU A 192 12.30 31.27 -2.11
CA GLU A 192 13.51 31.48 -2.92
C GLU A 192 14.31 30.18 -3.10
N GLU A 193 14.27 29.28 -2.11
CA GLU A 193 14.95 27.97 -2.17
C GLU A 193 14.22 26.97 -3.08
N ALA A 194 12.89 26.99 -3.12
CA ALA A 194 12.11 26.13 -3.99
C ALA A 194 12.22 26.50 -5.48
N ALA A 195 12.41 27.78 -5.79
CA ALA A 195 12.50 28.28 -7.16
C ALA A 195 13.93 28.24 -7.75
N SER A 196 14.95 27.95 -6.92
CA SER A 196 16.37 28.05 -7.32
C SER A 196 17.10 26.71 -7.41
N LEU A 197 16.44 25.58 -7.15
CA LEU A 197 17.09 24.27 -7.08
C LEU A 197 16.64 23.35 -8.21
N GLU A 198 17.53 23.26 -9.21
CA GLU A 198 17.58 22.18 -10.19
C GLU A 198 18.55 21.11 -9.67
N PRO A 199 18.13 19.83 -9.50
CA PRO A 199 16.77 19.30 -9.63
C PRO A 199 15.90 19.55 -8.37
N PRO A 200 14.55 19.48 -8.49
CA PRO A 200 13.63 19.74 -7.38
C PRO A 200 13.93 18.87 -6.16
N LYS A 201 14.11 19.51 -4.99
CA LYS A 201 14.27 18.82 -3.70
C LYS A 201 12.97 18.07 -3.37
N PRO A 202 13.00 16.75 -3.08
CA PRO A 202 11.82 16.00 -2.71
C PRO A 202 11.10 16.60 -1.48
N ARG A 203 9.78 16.69 -1.58
CA ARG A 203 8.81 17.18 -0.60
C ARG A 203 7.80 16.05 -0.37
N ALA A 204 7.95 15.17 0.64
CA ALA A 204 6.96 14.09 0.79
C ALA A 204 6.94 13.38 2.15
N PHE A 205 6.97 14.14 3.25
CA PHE A 205 6.58 13.57 4.56
C PHE A 205 5.07 13.61 4.79
N THR A 206 4.28 13.75 3.71
CA THR A 206 2.83 13.87 3.73
C THR A 206 2.16 12.63 3.17
N TRP A 207 1.19 12.06 3.89
CA TRP A 207 0.46 10.85 3.48
C TRP A 207 -1.05 11.01 3.52
N ALA A 208 -1.69 10.19 2.68
CA ALA A 208 -3.11 9.89 2.62
C ALA A 208 -3.98 11.15 2.67
N PRO A 209 -3.87 12.03 1.66
CA PRO A 209 -4.68 13.24 1.65
C PRO A 209 -6.17 12.89 1.55
N SER A 210 -7.01 13.70 2.17
CA SER A 210 -8.46 13.69 1.98
C SER A 210 -8.95 15.07 1.60
N VAL A 211 -9.82 15.17 0.60
CA VAL A 211 -10.34 16.45 0.12
C VAL A 211 -11.86 16.45 0.17
N ILE A 212 -12.43 17.56 0.64
CA ILE A 212 -13.88 17.83 0.60
C ILE A 212 -14.14 19.26 0.15
N GLN A 213 -15.21 19.47 -0.62
CA GLN A 213 -15.72 20.81 -0.86
C GLN A 213 -16.57 21.25 0.33
N ARG A 214 -16.21 22.35 0.97
CA ARG A 214 -16.93 22.94 2.09
C ARG A 214 -18.23 23.58 1.59
N PRO A 215 -19.40 23.14 2.07
CA PRO A 215 -20.69 23.64 1.56
C PRO A 215 -20.98 25.11 1.87
N SER A 216 -20.38 25.69 2.91
CA SER A 216 -20.67 27.06 3.34
C SER A 216 -20.17 28.13 2.37
N ASP A 217 -19.04 27.90 1.69
CA ASP A 217 -18.42 28.89 0.79
C ASP A 217 -17.82 28.28 -0.49
N GLY A 218 -18.00 26.98 -0.72
CA GLY A 218 -17.53 26.28 -1.92
C GLY A 218 -16.01 26.10 -2.01
N LYS A 219 -15.25 26.48 -0.96
CA LYS A 219 -13.81 26.22 -0.89
C LYS A 219 -13.52 24.74 -0.67
N TYR A 220 -12.31 24.34 -0.97
CA TYR A 220 -11.83 22.97 -0.80
C TYR A 220 -10.96 22.91 0.44
N ILE A 221 -11.19 21.90 1.28
CA ILE A 221 -10.34 21.58 2.41
C ILE A 221 -9.58 20.31 2.09
N LEU A 222 -8.27 20.35 2.23
CA LEU A 222 -7.37 19.21 2.15
C LEU A 222 -6.87 18.89 3.54
N TYR A 223 -7.14 17.68 4.00
CA TYR A 223 -6.56 17.11 5.22
C TYR A 223 -5.40 16.21 4.82
N TYR A 224 -4.34 16.21 5.62
CA TYR A 224 -3.16 15.40 5.35
C TYR A 224 -2.49 15.00 6.66
N SER A 225 -1.80 13.87 6.65
CA SER A 225 -0.93 13.46 7.75
C SER A 225 0.52 13.83 7.42
N SER A 226 1.31 14.26 8.41
CA SER A 226 2.73 14.55 8.22
C SER A 226 3.55 14.35 9.49
N VAL A 227 4.84 14.07 9.35
CA VAL A 227 5.78 14.05 10.49
C VAL A 227 5.84 15.44 11.15
N ARG A 228 5.81 15.47 12.49
CA ARG A 228 5.89 16.71 13.27
C ARG A 228 7.33 17.28 13.28
N ASN A 229 7.46 18.60 13.13
CA ASN A 229 8.74 19.31 13.18
C ASN A 229 9.32 19.34 14.62
N ARG A 230 10.63 19.07 14.78
CA ARG A 230 11.33 19.06 16.08
C ARG A 230 11.38 20.42 16.80
N LEU A 231 11.35 21.54 16.08
CA LEU A 231 11.59 22.87 16.67
C LEU A 231 10.47 23.39 17.60
N GLU A 232 9.25 22.86 17.50
CA GLU A 232 8.20 23.13 18.50
C GLU A 232 8.25 22.17 19.70
N ALA A 233 8.92 21.03 19.56
CA ALA A 233 9.06 20.09 20.67
C ALA A 233 9.94 20.66 21.80
N SER A 234 10.88 21.57 21.53
CA SER A 234 11.69 22.14 22.61
C SER A 234 10.96 23.16 23.51
N ASN A 235 9.77 23.63 23.12
CA ASN A 235 9.04 24.71 23.84
C ASN A 235 7.68 24.28 24.42
N LEU A 236 7.35 22.99 24.35
CA LEU A 236 6.13 22.43 24.93
C LEU A 236 6.49 21.45 26.05
N GLU A 237 5.89 21.66 27.22
CA GLU A 237 5.92 20.76 28.40
C GLU A 237 5.40 19.34 28.09
N TYR A 238 4.88 19.12 26.87
CA TYR A 238 4.37 17.86 26.32
C TYR A 238 5.18 17.31 25.13
N ALA A 239 6.35 17.87 24.85
CA ALA A 239 7.33 17.12 24.09
C ALA A 239 7.86 16.02 24.98
N PHE A 240 7.23 14.86 24.91
CA PHE A 240 7.94 13.64 25.22
C PHE A 240 9.23 13.69 24.40
N PRO A 241 10.43 13.66 25.03
CA PRO A 241 11.65 13.47 24.30
C PRO A 241 11.56 12.05 23.75
N LEU A 242 10.95 11.89 22.57
CA LEU A 242 11.09 10.67 21.81
C LEU A 242 12.59 10.50 21.64
N PRO A 243 13.18 9.38 22.10
CA PRO A 243 14.61 9.16 21.99
C PRO A 243 15.07 9.45 20.57
N SER A 244 16.26 10.00 20.40
CA SER A 244 16.81 10.29 19.06
C SER A 244 16.75 9.05 18.13
N GLU A 245 16.73 7.85 18.71
CA GLU A 245 16.46 6.56 18.05
C GLU A 245 15.11 6.48 17.31
N VAL A 246 14.02 7.02 17.86
CA VAL A 246 12.68 7.04 17.23
C VAL A 246 12.65 7.92 16.00
N TYR A 247 13.45 8.99 15.96
CA TYR A 247 13.62 9.82 14.76
C TYR A 247 14.68 9.27 13.79
N ASN A 248 15.60 8.42 14.26
CA ASN A 248 16.66 7.79 13.46
C ASN A 248 16.21 6.45 12.84
N ALA A 249 14.99 6.01 13.14
CA ALA A 249 14.39 4.73 12.77
C ALA A 249 14.14 4.51 11.25
N THR A 250 14.43 5.48 10.39
CA THR A 250 14.10 5.44 8.94
C THR A 250 14.94 4.44 8.11
N SER A 251 15.84 3.66 8.73
CA SER A 251 16.73 2.74 8.01
C SER A 251 16.92 1.36 8.65
N VAL A 252 16.22 1.02 9.74
CA VAL A 252 16.33 -0.31 10.39
C VAL A 252 15.13 -1.19 9.99
N PRO A 253 15.33 -2.39 9.44
CA PRO A 253 14.25 -3.34 9.20
C PRO A 253 13.46 -3.61 10.49
N GLY A 254 12.14 -3.34 10.47
CA GLY A 254 11.25 -3.58 11.60
C GLY A 254 10.99 -2.35 12.49
N HIS A 255 11.54 -1.18 12.19
CA HIS A 255 11.19 0.08 12.86
C HIS A 255 10.19 0.90 12.03
N HIS A 256 9.17 1.41 12.69
CA HIS A 256 8.16 2.26 12.08
C HIS A 256 8.70 3.67 11.80
N PRO A 257 8.17 4.35 10.77
CA PRO A 257 8.49 5.74 10.48
C PRO A 257 8.10 6.65 11.65
N ALA A 258 8.67 7.87 11.68
CA ALA A 258 8.36 8.83 12.73
C ALA A 258 6.84 9.07 12.83
N PRO A 259 6.27 9.17 14.05
CA PRO A 259 4.85 9.43 14.23
C PRO A 259 4.36 10.66 13.46
N HIS A 260 3.26 10.47 12.74
CA HIS A 260 2.61 11.54 12.00
C HIS A 260 1.51 12.19 12.85
N CYS A 261 1.17 13.42 12.49
CA CYS A 261 0.00 14.14 12.99
C CYS A 261 -0.79 14.67 11.79
N ILE A 262 -2.06 14.98 12.02
CA ILE A 262 -2.97 15.44 10.97
C ILE A 262 -3.11 16.96 11.03
N GLY A 263 -3.15 17.61 9.88
CA GLY A 263 -3.58 19.01 9.75
C GLY A 263 -4.50 19.22 8.56
N ALA A 264 -4.90 20.48 8.37
CA ALA A 264 -5.76 20.92 7.28
C ALA A 264 -5.12 22.05 6.48
N ALA A 265 -5.57 22.21 5.25
CA ALA A 265 -5.25 23.29 4.35
C ALA A 265 -6.48 23.66 3.51
N VAL A 266 -6.59 24.91 3.06
CA VAL A 266 -7.78 25.40 2.33
C VAL A 266 -7.39 26.06 1.01
N SER A 267 -8.22 25.88 -0.02
CA SER A 267 -8.08 26.57 -1.31
C SER A 267 -9.44 26.97 -1.89
N SER A 268 -9.45 27.99 -2.75
CA SER A 268 -10.61 28.32 -3.59
C SER A 268 -10.64 27.53 -4.91
N SER A 269 -9.63 26.70 -5.17
CA SER A 269 -9.49 25.88 -6.38
C SER A 269 -9.26 24.42 -5.98
N PRO A 270 -9.86 23.43 -6.66
CA PRO A 270 -9.55 22.03 -6.41
C PRO A 270 -8.09 21.71 -6.75
N LEU A 271 -7.47 22.44 -7.70
CA LEU A 271 -6.05 22.29 -8.04
C LEU A 271 -5.09 22.90 -6.99
N GLY A 272 -5.62 23.61 -6.00
CA GLY A 272 -4.78 24.40 -5.09
C GLY A 272 -4.20 25.67 -5.74
N PRO A 273 -3.08 26.20 -5.23
CA PRO A 273 -2.39 25.70 -4.04
C PRO A 273 -3.28 25.85 -2.79
N PHE A 274 -3.20 24.88 -1.90
CA PHE A 274 -3.85 24.89 -0.60
C PHE A 274 -2.97 25.64 0.40
N THR A 275 -3.59 26.49 1.20
CA THR A 275 -2.94 27.23 2.28
C THR A 275 -3.10 26.45 3.58
N PRO A 276 -2.02 25.93 4.18
CA PRO A 276 -2.10 25.10 5.38
C PRO A 276 -2.39 25.92 6.64
N GLU A 277 -3.07 25.30 7.58
CA GLU A 277 -3.18 25.77 8.96
C GLU A 277 -1.92 25.45 9.75
N ASN A 278 -1.63 26.29 10.75
CA ASN A 278 -0.44 26.16 11.59
C ASN A 278 -0.63 25.21 12.78
N ALA A 279 -1.86 24.78 13.05
CA ALA A 279 -2.17 23.84 14.12
C ALA A 279 -2.51 22.45 13.57
N THR A 280 -2.26 21.42 14.39
CA THR A 280 -2.72 20.05 14.12
C THR A 280 -4.19 19.89 14.51
N LEU A 281 -4.85 18.93 13.87
CA LEU A 281 -6.20 18.46 14.21
C LEU A 281 -6.16 17.25 15.14
N ALA A 282 -5.21 16.34 14.93
CA ALA A 282 -5.01 15.15 15.75
C ALA A 282 -3.51 14.82 15.82
N CYS A 283 -3.00 14.58 17.02
CA CYS A 283 -1.57 14.31 17.25
C CYS A 283 -1.32 13.47 18.52
N PRO A 284 -1.91 12.26 18.65
CA PRO A 284 -1.75 11.40 19.84
C PRO A 284 -0.39 10.67 19.79
N LEU A 285 0.70 11.42 20.00
CA LEU A 285 2.07 10.91 19.89
C LEU A 285 2.38 9.79 20.89
N ASP A 286 1.74 9.81 22.06
CA ASP A 286 1.81 8.78 23.10
C ASP A 286 1.15 7.46 22.67
N GLN A 287 0.37 7.47 21.60
CA GLN A 287 -0.30 6.31 21.00
C GLN A 287 0.23 5.97 19.61
N GLY A 288 1.38 6.53 19.21
CA GLY A 288 1.99 6.28 17.90
C GLY A 288 1.68 7.31 16.81
N GLY A 289 0.84 8.31 17.09
CA GLY A 289 0.46 9.37 16.15
C GLY A 289 -0.88 9.12 15.45
N ALA A 290 -1.19 9.95 14.45
CA ALA A 290 -2.41 9.84 13.67
C ALA A 290 -2.12 9.98 12.16
N ILE A 291 -2.74 9.11 11.38
CA ILE A 291 -2.66 9.09 9.91
C ILE A 291 -4.04 8.90 9.28
N ASP A 292 -4.06 8.92 7.95
CA ASP A 292 -5.21 8.64 7.11
C ASP A 292 -6.46 9.46 7.47
N PRO A 293 -6.36 10.81 7.43
CA PRO A 293 -7.54 11.64 7.60
C PRO A 293 -8.58 11.33 6.52
N ALA A 294 -9.85 11.30 6.90
CA ALA A 294 -10.96 11.31 5.95
C ALA A 294 -12.06 12.28 6.39
N ALA A 295 -12.38 13.22 5.50
CA ALA A 295 -13.39 14.22 5.75
C ALA A 295 -14.80 13.63 5.59
N TYR A 296 -15.72 14.02 6.48
CA TYR A 296 -17.15 13.75 6.34
C TYR A 296 -17.95 15.00 6.71
N PHE A 297 -18.97 15.31 5.91
CA PHE A 297 -19.93 16.37 6.21
C PHE A 297 -21.31 15.75 6.40
N GLU A 298 -21.90 15.96 7.57
CA GLU A 298 -23.25 15.48 7.87
C GLU A 298 -24.27 16.51 7.39
N GLU A 299 -24.91 16.22 6.27
CA GLU A 299 -25.89 17.12 5.66
C GLU A 299 -27.09 17.42 6.58
N ALA A 300 -27.50 16.46 7.41
CA ALA A 300 -28.65 16.61 8.29
C ALA A 300 -28.42 17.61 9.43
N THR A 301 -27.20 17.65 9.98
CA THR A 301 -26.84 18.51 11.11
C THR A 301 -25.95 19.69 10.72
N LYS A 302 -25.45 19.70 9.48
CA LYS A 302 -24.47 20.67 8.96
C LYS A 302 -23.17 20.68 9.75
N GLU A 303 -22.73 19.50 10.17
CA GLU A 303 -21.53 19.31 10.98
C GLU A 303 -20.39 18.72 10.16
N HIS A 304 -19.18 19.20 10.46
CA HIS A 304 -17.94 18.67 9.90
C HIS A 304 -17.35 17.63 10.85
N TYR A 305 -16.89 16.53 10.28
CA TYR A 305 -16.20 15.47 10.99
C TYR A 305 -14.89 15.11 10.27
N LEU A 306 -13.91 14.69 11.06
CA LEU A 306 -12.67 14.08 10.62
C LEU A 306 -12.63 12.66 11.15
N LEU A 307 -12.58 11.68 10.25
CA LEU A 307 -12.14 10.35 10.60
C LEU A 307 -10.62 10.28 10.52
N TYR A 308 -10.00 9.48 11.36
CA TYR A 308 -8.57 9.18 11.26
C TYR A 308 -8.22 7.89 11.99
N LYS A 309 -7.08 7.30 11.65
CA LYS A 309 -6.48 6.18 12.37
C LYS A 309 -5.51 6.69 13.44
N VAL A 310 -5.58 6.14 14.65
CA VAL A 310 -4.45 6.18 15.58
C VAL A 310 -3.42 5.14 15.13
N ASP A 311 -2.22 5.61 14.81
CA ASP A 311 -1.15 4.80 14.18
C ASP A 311 -0.42 3.93 15.22
N GLY A 312 -1.19 3.18 16.01
CA GLY A 312 -0.70 2.36 17.13
C GLY A 312 0.31 1.30 16.72
N ASN A 313 0.29 0.86 15.45
CA ASN A 313 1.33 -0.01 14.90
C ASN A 313 2.73 0.62 14.95
N ASN A 314 2.87 1.96 15.03
CA ASN A 314 4.17 2.60 15.28
C ASN A 314 4.78 2.22 16.63
N MET A 315 3.95 1.80 17.59
CA MET A 315 4.34 1.30 18.91
C MET A 315 4.27 -0.22 18.99
N GLY A 316 4.09 -0.91 17.86
CA GLY A 316 3.96 -2.36 17.79
C GLY A 316 5.27 -3.10 18.06
N HIS A 317 5.18 -4.40 18.30
CA HIS A 317 6.31 -5.24 18.74
C HIS A 317 7.03 -5.93 17.56
N GLY A 318 6.86 -5.40 16.35
CA GLY A 318 7.46 -5.90 15.12
C GLY A 318 6.55 -6.86 14.33
N GLY A 319 7.10 -7.41 13.26
CA GLY A 319 6.38 -8.27 12.32
C GLY A 319 5.80 -7.49 11.13
N SER A 320 4.73 -8.01 10.51
CA SER A 320 4.13 -7.37 9.33
C SER A 320 3.50 -6.04 9.70
N CYS A 321 3.84 -4.98 8.97
CA CYS A 321 3.50 -3.60 9.33
C CYS A 321 3.73 -3.31 10.84
N GLY A 322 4.82 -3.89 11.37
CA GLY A 322 5.34 -3.76 12.74
C GLY A 322 4.40 -4.12 13.89
N ASN A 323 3.27 -4.79 13.62
CA ASN A 323 2.25 -5.04 14.63
C ASN A 323 1.63 -6.44 14.56
N THR A 324 2.38 -7.47 14.14
CA THR A 324 1.91 -8.87 14.21
C THR A 324 2.55 -9.68 15.32
N ASN A 325 3.61 -9.18 15.95
CA ASN A 325 4.18 -9.81 17.14
C ASN A 325 3.36 -9.41 18.37
N ALA A 326 3.01 -10.38 19.22
CA ALA A 326 2.24 -10.12 20.41
C ALA A 326 3.05 -9.35 21.48
N PRO A 327 2.40 -8.49 22.29
CA PRO A 327 0.98 -8.12 22.19
C PRO A 327 0.71 -7.20 21.00
N ILE A 328 -0.38 -7.45 20.28
CA ILE A 328 -0.81 -6.59 19.16
C ILE A 328 -1.31 -5.26 19.74
N VAL A 329 -0.83 -4.14 19.21
CA VAL A 329 -1.27 -2.80 19.63
C VAL A 329 -2.52 -2.40 18.84
N SER A 330 -3.48 -1.75 19.51
CA SER A 330 -4.72 -1.30 18.85
C SER A 330 -4.45 -0.17 17.85
N THR A 331 -5.19 -0.16 16.74
CA THR A 331 -5.15 0.85 15.67
C THR A 331 -6.56 1.39 15.41
N PRO A 332 -7.17 2.09 16.38
CA PRO A 332 -8.57 2.51 16.26
C PRO A 332 -8.77 3.57 15.17
N ILE A 333 -9.90 3.46 14.47
CA ILE A 333 -10.49 4.52 13.66
C ILE A 333 -11.36 5.38 14.56
N LEU A 334 -11.02 6.66 14.62
CA LEU A 334 -11.67 7.66 15.46
C LEU A 334 -12.49 8.64 14.61
N LEU A 335 -13.57 9.17 15.19
CA LEU A 335 -14.41 10.22 14.63
C LEU A 335 -14.30 11.47 15.51
N GLN A 336 -13.67 12.52 15.00
CA GLN A 336 -13.55 13.82 15.67
C GLN A 336 -14.51 14.82 15.04
N ARG A 337 -15.33 15.47 15.86
CA ARG A 337 -16.11 16.62 15.43
C ARG A 337 -15.20 17.82 15.19
N LEU A 338 -15.46 18.55 14.12
CA LEU A 338 -14.75 19.78 13.78
C LEU A 338 -15.65 21.00 13.98
N GLY A 339 -15.03 22.17 14.10
CA GLY A 339 -15.74 23.44 14.11
C GLY A 339 -16.50 23.71 12.79
N PRO A 340 -17.33 24.75 12.75
CA PRO A 340 -18.22 25.04 11.62
C PRO A 340 -17.50 25.30 10.29
N GLU A 341 -16.23 25.65 10.35
CA GLU A 341 -15.39 25.87 9.16
C GLU A 341 -14.71 24.58 8.65
N GLY A 342 -14.80 23.47 9.39
CA GLY A 342 -14.11 22.21 9.08
C GLY A 342 -12.59 22.24 9.28
N MET A 343 -12.02 23.34 9.78
CA MET A 343 -10.56 23.54 9.83
C MET A 343 -9.92 23.32 11.21
N LYS A 344 -10.73 23.09 12.26
CA LYS A 344 -10.27 22.95 13.65
C LYS A 344 -11.05 21.86 14.37
N ALA A 345 -10.37 21.04 15.17
CA ALA A 345 -11.03 20.08 16.05
C ALA A 345 -11.81 20.82 17.15
N THR A 346 -12.96 20.28 17.55
CA THR A 346 -13.66 20.74 18.76
C THR A 346 -12.93 20.24 20.02
N LEU A 347 -13.39 20.69 21.18
CA LEU A 347 -12.90 20.18 22.48
C LEU A 347 -13.55 18.85 22.88
N ASP A 348 -14.52 18.37 22.10
CA ASP A 348 -15.16 17.08 22.33
C ASP A 348 -14.15 15.96 22.06
N LEU A 349 -14.12 14.94 22.93
CA LEU A 349 -13.26 13.78 22.71
C LEU A 349 -13.69 13.03 21.44
N PRO A 350 -12.73 12.50 20.66
CA PRO A 350 -13.04 11.69 19.50
C PRO A 350 -13.73 10.38 19.91
N VAL A 351 -14.66 9.92 19.08
CA VAL A 351 -15.39 8.66 19.30
C VAL A 351 -14.70 7.54 18.54
N GLU A 352 -14.38 6.44 19.20
CA GLU A 352 -13.90 5.22 18.52
C GLU A 352 -15.03 4.55 17.75
N LEU A 353 -14.84 4.36 16.44
CA LEU A 353 -15.82 3.71 15.58
C LEU A 353 -15.57 2.22 15.45
N LEU A 354 -14.29 1.85 15.31
CA LEU A 354 -13.82 0.48 15.06
C LEU A 354 -12.32 0.41 15.34
N ALA A 355 -11.84 -0.72 15.87
CA ALA A 355 -10.42 -1.04 15.99
C ALA A 355 -10.12 -2.43 15.41
N ASN A 356 -8.85 -2.69 15.07
CA ASN A 356 -8.44 -3.97 14.51
C ASN A 356 -8.75 -5.14 15.46
N ASP A 357 -9.30 -6.21 14.91
CA ASP A 357 -9.48 -7.48 15.60
C ASP A 357 -8.62 -8.59 14.97
N ALA A 358 -8.79 -9.83 15.45
CA ALA A 358 -8.01 -10.97 14.96
C ALA A 358 -8.15 -11.22 13.45
N SER A 359 -9.23 -10.79 12.81
CA SER A 359 -9.49 -10.93 11.37
C SER A 359 -8.82 -9.84 10.52
N ASP A 360 -8.36 -8.75 11.14
CA ASP A 360 -7.74 -7.60 10.46
C ASP A 360 -6.20 -7.70 10.38
N GLY A 361 -5.61 -8.63 11.13
CA GLY A 361 -4.17 -8.79 11.19
C GLY A 361 -3.50 -7.62 11.93
N PRO A 362 -2.45 -6.99 11.37
CA PRO A 362 -1.66 -6.00 12.10
C PRO A 362 -2.40 -4.69 12.38
N LEU A 363 -3.39 -4.30 11.56
CA LEU A 363 -3.98 -2.97 11.65
C LEU A 363 -5.30 -2.85 10.88
N VAL A 364 -6.06 -1.81 11.20
CA VAL A 364 -7.05 -1.20 10.31
C VAL A 364 -6.64 0.24 10.01
N GLU A 365 -6.91 0.72 8.79
CA GLU A 365 -6.47 2.03 8.31
C GLU A 365 -7.30 2.57 7.14
N ALA A 366 -6.90 3.73 6.59
CA ALA A 366 -7.54 4.38 5.44
C ALA A 366 -9.08 4.44 5.55
N PRO A 367 -9.64 5.06 6.61
CA PRO A 367 -11.08 5.13 6.78
C PRO A 367 -11.71 6.00 5.69
N LEU A 368 -12.95 5.70 5.32
CA LEU A 368 -13.82 6.58 4.56
C LEU A 368 -15.26 6.36 5.00
N LEU A 369 -15.98 7.45 5.28
CA LEU A 369 -17.38 7.39 5.68
C LEU A 369 -18.27 7.95 4.57
N ILE A 370 -19.28 7.20 4.16
CA ILE A 370 -20.37 7.68 3.32
C ILE A 370 -21.72 7.28 3.93
N ARG A 371 -22.78 7.95 3.50
CA ARG A 371 -24.15 7.65 3.93
C ARG A 371 -25.01 7.31 2.72
N SER A 372 -25.72 6.18 2.77
CA SER A 372 -26.65 5.76 1.72
C SER A 372 -27.92 6.63 1.72
N ASP A 373 -28.70 6.57 0.64
CA ASP A 373 -29.99 7.29 0.53
C ASP A 373 -31.03 6.80 1.54
N GLU A 374 -30.85 5.56 2.01
CA GLU A 374 -31.64 4.91 3.06
C GLU A 374 -31.20 5.35 4.47
N GLY A 375 -30.13 6.15 4.57
CA GLY A 375 -29.61 6.69 5.82
C GLY A 375 -28.65 5.77 6.58
N VAL A 376 -28.16 4.69 5.96
CA VAL A 376 -27.16 3.79 6.54
C VAL A 376 -25.76 4.37 6.34
N TYR A 377 -24.98 4.39 7.40
CA TYR A 377 -23.57 4.78 7.37
C TYR A 377 -22.72 3.58 6.95
N PHE A 378 -21.85 3.78 5.96
CA PHE A 378 -20.86 2.81 5.50
C PHE A 378 -19.47 3.36 5.83
N LEU A 379 -18.80 2.71 6.78
CA LEU A 379 -17.39 2.94 7.09
C LEU A 379 -16.56 1.95 6.28
N PHE A 380 -15.93 2.43 5.21
CA PHE A 380 -14.89 1.69 4.49
C PHE A 380 -13.57 1.86 5.23
N PHE A 381 -12.76 0.80 5.24
CA PHE A 381 -11.44 0.80 5.83
C PHE A 381 -10.61 -0.30 5.19
N SER A 382 -9.29 -0.19 5.28
CA SER A 382 -8.38 -1.26 4.85
C SER A 382 -7.86 -2.02 6.05
N SER A 383 -7.56 -3.30 5.88
CA SER A 383 -6.88 -4.12 6.89
C SER A 383 -5.68 -4.83 6.30
N GLY A 384 -4.87 -5.51 7.14
CA GLY A 384 -3.66 -6.16 6.68
C GLY A 384 -2.47 -5.19 6.54
N CYS A 385 -1.52 -5.52 5.67
CA CYS A 385 -0.32 -4.67 5.49
C CYS A 385 -0.18 -4.32 4.02
N THR A 386 -0.14 -3.01 3.68
CA THR A 386 0.01 -2.53 2.30
C THR A 386 1.15 -3.20 1.55
N ARG A 387 2.22 -3.58 2.26
CA ARG A 387 3.43 -4.24 1.71
C ARG A 387 3.28 -5.75 1.50
N ALA A 388 2.09 -6.32 1.72
CA ALA A 388 1.82 -7.74 1.63
C ALA A 388 0.47 -8.01 0.96
N LYS A 389 0.29 -9.25 0.48
CA LYS A 389 -0.97 -9.73 -0.12
C LYS A 389 -2.14 -9.77 0.86
N THR A 390 -1.88 -9.58 2.15
CA THR A 390 -2.91 -9.52 3.19
C THR A 390 -3.68 -8.22 3.19
N TYR A 391 -3.23 -7.18 2.48
CA TYR A 391 -3.99 -5.93 2.38
C TYR A 391 -5.32 -6.16 1.66
N ASP A 392 -6.40 -5.70 2.26
CA ASP A 392 -7.75 -5.78 1.71
C ASP A 392 -8.57 -4.53 2.02
N LEU A 393 -9.63 -4.32 1.23
CA LEU A 393 -10.63 -3.27 1.43
C LEU A 393 -11.87 -3.88 2.06
N LYS A 394 -12.18 -3.48 3.30
CA LYS A 394 -13.35 -3.91 4.07
C LYS A 394 -14.33 -2.76 4.26
N TYR A 395 -15.50 -3.08 4.78
CA TYR A 395 -16.45 -2.08 5.24
C TYR A 395 -17.27 -2.61 6.41
N ALA A 396 -17.83 -1.67 7.18
CA ALA A 396 -18.78 -1.91 8.25
C ALA A 396 -19.95 -0.93 8.14
N THR A 397 -21.10 -1.27 8.70
CA THR A 397 -22.32 -0.44 8.62
C THR A 397 -22.90 -0.09 9.98
N ALA A 398 -23.55 1.07 10.07
CA ALA A 398 -24.26 1.54 11.24
C ALA A 398 -25.49 2.37 10.87
N THR A 399 -26.44 2.51 11.80
CA THR A 399 -27.59 3.42 11.66
C THR A 399 -27.37 4.76 12.36
N ASN A 400 -26.24 4.93 13.04
CA ASN A 400 -25.81 6.16 13.68
C ASN A 400 -24.34 6.41 13.32
N ILE A 401 -23.97 7.67 13.10
CA ILE A 401 -22.61 8.07 12.72
C ILE A 401 -21.55 7.60 13.73
N THR A 402 -21.92 7.54 15.01
CA THR A 402 -21.06 7.06 16.11
C THR A 402 -21.13 5.54 16.33
N GLY A 403 -21.78 4.79 15.45
CA GLY A 403 -21.90 3.34 15.55
C GLY A 403 -23.02 2.85 16.49
N PRO A 404 -22.95 1.57 16.94
CA PRO A 404 -21.87 0.62 16.68
C PRO A 404 -21.81 0.21 15.20
N TYR A 405 -20.60 0.03 14.68
CA TYR A 405 -20.36 -0.44 13.32
C TYR A 405 -20.27 -1.97 13.27
N GLU A 406 -21.05 -2.58 12.40
CA GLU A 406 -21.06 -4.03 12.17
C GLU A 406 -20.31 -4.32 10.86
N ARG A 407 -19.22 -5.09 10.96
CA ARG A 407 -18.40 -5.48 9.80
C ARG A 407 -19.21 -6.32 8.83
N ALA A 408 -19.02 -6.11 7.54
CA ALA A 408 -19.54 -7.01 6.52
C ALA A 408 -18.84 -8.37 6.59
N ASP A 409 -19.55 -9.45 6.24
CA ASP A 409 -19.05 -10.82 6.28
C ASP A 409 -17.83 -11.07 5.37
N ARG A 410 -17.71 -10.29 4.30
CA ARG A 410 -16.55 -10.34 3.38
C ARG A 410 -15.96 -8.95 3.15
N ALA A 411 -14.65 -8.92 2.93
CA ALA A 411 -13.99 -7.77 2.32
C ALA A 411 -14.65 -7.41 0.97
N LEU A 412 -14.77 -6.13 0.67
CA LEU A 412 -15.24 -5.63 -0.62
C LEU A 412 -14.30 -6.06 -1.75
N LEU A 413 -12.99 -5.90 -1.52
CA LEU A 413 -11.91 -6.33 -2.41
C LEU A 413 -10.77 -6.93 -1.59
N LYS A 414 -10.18 -8.02 -2.08
CA LYS A 414 -8.95 -8.62 -1.52
C LYS A 414 -8.05 -9.15 -2.63
N THR A 415 -6.82 -9.53 -2.29
CA THR A 415 -5.92 -10.19 -3.24
C THR A 415 -6.59 -11.41 -3.89
N GLY A 416 -6.50 -11.48 -5.22
CA GLY A 416 -7.11 -12.52 -6.05
C GLY A 416 -8.42 -12.09 -6.70
N ASP A 417 -9.17 -11.16 -6.10
CA ASP A 417 -10.39 -10.62 -6.70
C ASP A 417 -10.02 -9.85 -7.98
N TYR A 418 -10.59 -10.22 -9.12
CA TYR A 418 -10.36 -9.58 -10.43
C TYR A 418 -8.88 -9.44 -10.82
N GLY A 419 -8.01 -10.33 -10.33
CA GLY A 419 -6.56 -10.25 -10.57
C GLY A 419 -5.83 -9.17 -9.78
N LEU A 420 -6.48 -8.55 -8.79
CA LEU A 420 -5.88 -7.54 -7.92
C LEU A 420 -4.93 -8.19 -6.92
N GLU A 421 -3.90 -7.42 -6.53
CA GLU A 421 -3.01 -7.73 -5.42
C GLU A 421 -2.99 -6.56 -4.44
N ALA A 422 -3.21 -6.85 -3.16
CA ALA A 422 -3.24 -5.86 -2.08
C ALA A 422 -4.15 -4.63 -2.36
N PRO A 423 -5.42 -4.82 -2.77
CA PRO A 423 -6.33 -3.70 -2.97
C PRO A 423 -6.76 -3.09 -1.63
N GLY A 424 -6.85 -1.76 -1.57
CA GLY A 424 -7.28 -1.04 -0.36
C GLY A 424 -7.22 0.47 -0.60
N SER A 425 -7.31 1.24 0.48
CA SER A 425 -7.28 2.72 0.51
C SER A 425 -8.18 3.36 -0.57
N VAL A 426 -9.43 3.64 -0.22
CA VAL A 426 -10.48 4.01 -1.18
C VAL A 426 -10.93 5.46 -1.01
N GLY A 427 -11.09 6.16 -2.12
CA GLY A 427 -11.86 7.39 -2.24
C GLY A 427 -13.18 7.11 -2.96
N ILE A 428 -14.30 7.57 -2.40
CA ILE A 428 -15.64 7.40 -2.99
C ILE A 428 -16.34 8.75 -3.06
N THR A 429 -16.92 9.07 -4.21
CA THR A 429 -17.69 10.29 -4.44
C THR A 429 -19.00 9.98 -5.15
N LYS A 430 -20.06 10.69 -4.78
CA LYS A 430 -21.37 10.62 -5.44
C LYS A 430 -21.48 11.68 -6.53
N ILE A 431 -21.92 11.31 -7.72
CA ILE A 431 -22.21 12.25 -8.81
C ILE A 431 -23.69 12.28 -9.17
N GLY A 432 -24.17 13.44 -9.64
CA GLY A 432 -25.55 13.59 -10.08
C GLY A 432 -26.58 13.46 -8.95
N ALA A 433 -26.16 13.68 -7.71
CA ALA A 433 -27.06 13.78 -6.57
C ALA A 433 -27.93 15.05 -6.68
N GLY A 434 -29.18 14.97 -6.25
CA GLY A 434 -30.03 16.13 -6.07
C GLY A 434 -29.51 17.07 -4.97
N GLY A 435 -30.14 18.24 -4.82
CA GLY A 435 -29.75 19.22 -3.78
C GLY A 435 -29.92 18.73 -2.33
N ASP A 436 -30.57 17.58 -2.13
CA ASP A 436 -30.72 16.87 -0.85
C ASP A 436 -29.68 15.74 -0.66
N GLY A 437 -28.72 15.60 -1.59
CA GLY A 437 -27.70 14.56 -1.59
C GLY A 437 -28.19 13.18 -2.05
N LYS A 438 -29.47 13.04 -2.44
CA LYS A 438 -30.07 11.76 -2.83
C LYS A 438 -30.00 11.49 -4.33
N GLY A 439 -30.09 10.21 -4.70
CA GLY A 439 -29.92 9.77 -6.08
C GLY A 439 -28.49 9.97 -6.59
N GLY A 440 -28.29 9.77 -7.89
CA GLY A 440 -26.95 9.83 -8.49
C GLY A 440 -26.23 8.49 -8.45
N GLN A 441 -24.93 8.50 -8.74
CA GLN A 441 -24.12 7.30 -8.88
C GLN A 441 -22.84 7.42 -8.06
N TRP A 442 -22.49 6.36 -7.34
CA TRP A 442 -21.23 6.32 -6.61
C TRP A 442 -20.10 5.89 -7.55
N ARG A 443 -18.98 6.59 -7.41
CA ARG A 443 -17.72 6.32 -8.09
C ARG A 443 -16.66 6.11 -7.04
N MET A 444 -15.75 5.19 -7.30
CA MET A 444 -14.67 4.88 -6.39
C MET A 444 -13.33 4.83 -7.13
N ALA A 445 -12.28 5.26 -6.44
CA ALA A 445 -10.90 4.99 -6.80
C ALA A 445 -10.20 4.36 -5.60
N PHE A 446 -9.33 3.40 -5.83
CA PHE A 446 -8.61 2.68 -4.78
C PHE A 446 -7.22 2.30 -5.27
N GLN A 447 -6.29 2.03 -4.36
CA GLN A 447 -4.97 1.54 -4.74
C GLN A 447 -4.96 0.01 -4.84
N ALA A 448 -4.16 -0.53 -5.76
CA ALA A 448 -3.71 -1.92 -5.72
C ALA A 448 -2.29 -2.05 -6.30
N ARG A 449 -1.65 -3.19 -6.09
CA ARG A 449 -0.26 -3.44 -6.51
C ARG A 449 -0.17 -3.54 -8.04
N VAL A 450 0.75 -2.78 -8.61
CA VAL A 450 1.17 -2.86 -10.02
C VAL A 450 2.69 -3.08 -10.06
N TRP A 451 3.16 -3.93 -10.96
CA TRP A 451 4.58 -4.23 -11.13
C TRP A 451 5.11 -3.49 -12.35
N MET A 452 5.96 -2.49 -12.10
CA MET A 452 6.56 -1.60 -13.09
C MET A 452 8.09 -1.64 -12.98
N GLU A 453 8.80 -0.86 -13.82
CA GLU A 453 10.27 -0.80 -13.80
C GLU A 453 10.82 -0.31 -12.45
N GLU A 454 10.08 0.56 -11.76
CA GLU A 454 10.37 1.10 -10.44
C GLU A 454 10.28 0.04 -9.34
N GLY A 455 9.57 -1.06 -9.59
CA GLY A 455 9.22 -2.11 -8.64
C GLY A 455 7.71 -2.31 -8.51
N GLY A 456 7.29 -2.97 -7.43
CA GLY A 456 5.89 -3.12 -7.08
C GLY A 456 5.34 -1.83 -6.49
N VAL A 457 4.76 -0.96 -7.31
CA VAL A 457 4.14 0.32 -6.93
C VAL A 457 2.67 0.14 -6.57
N ARG A 458 2.05 1.19 -6.01
CA ARG A 458 0.62 1.22 -5.70
C ARG A 458 -0.08 2.05 -6.77
N GLY A 459 -0.63 1.39 -7.79
CA GLY A 459 -1.37 2.05 -8.87
C GLY A 459 -2.80 2.37 -8.47
N MET A 460 -3.42 3.33 -9.16
CA MET A 460 -4.82 3.68 -8.95
C MET A 460 -5.72 2.83 -9.84
N PHE A 461 -6.78 2.29 -9.26
CA PHE A 461 -7.86 1.58 -9.93
C PHE A 461 -9.15 2.35 -9.74
N SER A 462 -10.07 2.27 -10.70
CA SER A 462 -11.37 2.92 -10.63
C SER A 462 -12.52 1.95 -10.88
N GLY A 463 -13.69 2.28 -10.31
CA GLY A 463 -14.91 1.51 -10.41
C GLY A 463 -16.13 2.29 -9.93
N GLY A 464 -17.27 1.62 -9.87
CA GLY A 464 -18.51 2.17 -9.31
C GLY A 464 -18.98 1.35 -8.12
N LEU A 465 -19.89 1.94 -7.35
CA LEU A 465 -20.52 1.28 -6.21
C LEU A 465 -22.05 1.44 -6.26
N GLU A 466 -22.75 0.39 -5.86
CA GLU A 466 -24.16 0.44 -5.47
C GLU A 466 -24.28 0.06 -4.00
N LEU A 467 -25.11 0.79 -3.27
CA LEU A 467 -25.43 0.51 -1.87
C LEU A 467 -26.86 -0.03 -1.81
N GLN A 468 -27.03 -1.23 -1.28
CA GLN A 468 -28.33 -1.90 -1.18
C GLN A 468 -28.54 -2.38 0.26
N GLY A 469 -29.37 -1.67 1.03
CA GLY A 469 -29.50 -1.92 2.47
C GLY A 469 -28.18 -1.71 3.20
N ARG A 470 -27.56 -2.81 3.64
CA ARG A 470 -26.26 -2.82 4.33
C ARG A 470 -25.13 -3.40 3.48
N GLU A 471 -25.39 -3.68 2.21
CA GLU A 471 -24.40 -4.25 1.30
C GLU A 471 -23.84 -3.20 0.34
N ALA A 472 -22.52 -3.27 0.14
CA ALA A 472 -21.81 -2.49 -0.86
C ALA A 472 -21.41 -3.41 -2.03
N VAL A 473 -21.87 -3.08 -3.23
CA VAL A 473 -21.73 -3.91 -4.44
C VAL A 473 -20.94 -3.14 -5.50
N LEU A 474 -19.88 -3.76 -6.03
CA LEU A 474 -19.09 -3.18 -7.11
C LEU A 474 -19.88 -3.21 -8.41
N VAL A 475 -19.89 -2.09 -9.12
CA VAL A 475 -20.51 -1.98 -10.45
C VAL A 475 -19.56 -1.35 -11.44
N ARG A 476 -19.68 -1.76 -12.71
CA ARG A 476 -18.86 -1.21 -13.79
C ARG A 476 -19.30 0.21 -14.12
N VAL A 477 -18.35 1.13 -14.20
CA VAL A 477 -18.57 2.46 -14.80
C VAL A 477 -18.57 2.29 -16.31
N LYS A 478 -19.65 2.69 -16.98
CA LYS A 478 -19.73 2.67 -18.45
C LYS A 478 -18.96 3.86 -19.03
N ASP A 479 -18.33 3.63 -20.18
CA ASP A 479 -17.54 4.62 -20.91
C ASP A 479 -18.43 5.64 -21.65
#